data_AF-A0A0B2UTC8-F1
#
_entry.id   AF-A0A0B2UTC8-F1
#
_cell.length_a   1.000
_cell.length_b   1.000
_cell.length_c   1.000
_cell.angle_alpha   90.00
_cell.angle_beta   90.00
_cell.angle_gamma   90.00
#
_symmetry.space_group_name_H-M   'P 1'
#
loop_
_entity.id
_entity.type
_entity.pdbx_description
1 polymer ?
#
loop_
_entity_poly.entity_id
_entity_poly.type
_entity_poly.pdbx_seq_one_letter_code
_entity_poly.pdbx_strand_id
1 'polypeptide(L)'
;MGFTKKCYTAPNTTITMLPNEVIAKIFSYCDDDDLAALRLQCVRFNELILACPYSLLRCHQQRLVTCLTISYVQDEDLFLLATFKKSHSSRKNCITISRQRVLKQCGQNLRFCFRRLRILGLQFSNVPLCSQSVNFFCDMLASCRALEPKTLRVCDCYLAGLNGSDMLRLMKLCGSHLIVLSFMNLTGVSSSLLCDDLLAMANHSGLYVLMIQSIDFHFSVPLCDQYLRIGDATLARLPNTMRKVKLEKCGLITAEGVCEFVERYFGSEPSTSSAHRSTELIFKQCDQLTTASFEREAQRRRIPIEGQETDGEYIMKWVKRRQYHIRKANERRLLSIEIDSYRPIRSGLASPAIVDELSRNSMHSIAMLGRLYPEHIVSLHCDNAICQTSDQSCSEPEKYVETKKLFLTDQASVRMANIVRPTSHMLSTDLITEICPHGFVRLRKFIAS
;
A
#
# COMPACT_ATOMS: atom_id res chain seq x y z
N MET A 1 24.67 46.83 -7.93
CA MET A 1 26.13 46.61 -7.87
C MET A 1 26.43 45.23 -8.43
N GLY A 2 26.87 45.19 -9.69
CA GLY A 2 27.14 43.95 -10.42
C GLY A 2 28.56 43.45 -10.17
N PHE A 3 28.71 42.18 -9.84
CA PHE A 3 29.99 41.49 -9.87
C PHE A 3 30.17 40.80 -11.21
N THR A 4 30.70 41.51 -12.20
CA THR A 4 31.31 40.89 -13.39
C THR A 4 32.76 40.55 -13.07
N LYS A 5 33.01 39.37 -12.48
CA LYS A 5 34.35 38.78 -12.51
C LYS A 5 34.50 38.04 -13.84
N LYS A 6 35.20 38.67 -14.80
CA LYS A 6 35.70 38.01 -15.99
C LYS A 6 36.68 36.91 -15.55
N CYS A 7 36.25 35.65 -15.58
CA CYS A 7 37.18 34.54 -15.56
C CYS A 7 37.88 34.51 -16.92
N TYR A 8 39.18 34.78 -16.93
CA TYR A 8 40.04 34.49 -18.07
C TYR A 8 40.14 32.97 -18.20
N THR A 9 39.35 32.36 -19.09
CA THR A 9 39.59 31.00 -19.56
C THR A 9 40.50 31.07 -20.78
N ALA A 10 41.59 30.32 -20.75
CA ALA A 10 42.52 30.21 -21.88
C ALA A 10 41.78 29.75 -23.16
N PRO A 11 42.20 30.21 -24.36
CA PRO A 11 41.40 30.09 -25.59
C PRO A 11 41.13 28.66 -26.09
N ASN A 12 41.75 27.63 -25.49
CA ASN A 12 41.67 26.24 -25.95
C ASN A 12 41.28 25.23 -24.84
N THR A 13 40.77 25.69 -23.70
CA THR A 13 40.30 24.77 -22.65
C THR A 13 38.93 24.19 -23.03
N THR A 14 38.94 23.04 -23.71
CA THR A 14 37.73 22.24 -23.88
C THR A 14 37.27 21.72 -22.52
N ILE A 15 35.96 21.56 -22.32
CA ILE A 15 35.36 21.15 -21.03
C ILE A 15 35.93 19.82 -20.51
N THR A 16 36.46 18.99 -21.42
CA THR A 16 37.12 17.72 -21.15
C THR A 16 38.47 17.87 -20.43
N MET A 17 39.12 19.03 -20.52
CA MET A 17 40.40 19.34 -19.87
C MET A 17 40.25 19.98 -18.48
N LEU A 18 39.02 20.28 -18.05
CA LEU A 18 38.78 20.85 -16.72
C LEU A 18 39.00 19.79 -15.61
N PRO A 19 39.48 20.21 -14.42
CA PRO A 19 39.51 19.36 -13.23
C PRO A 19 38.11 18.89 -12.83
N ASN A 20 38.04 17.70 -12.21
CA ASN A 20 36.78 17.08 -11.77
C ASN A 20 35.95 18.01 -10.88
N GLU A 21 36.60 18.77 -10.01
CA GLU A 21 35.99 19.71 -9.07
C GLU A 21 35.34 20.88 -9.79
N VAL A 22 35.98 21.39 -10.85
CA VAL A 22 35.46 22.49 -11.67
C VAL A 22 34.27 22.01 -12.49
N ILE A 23 34.36 20.82 -13.10
CA ILE A 23 33.27 20.19 -13.84
C ILE A 23 32.06 19.95 -12.92
N ALA A 24 32.28 19.37 -11.73
CA ALA A 24 31.25 19.15 -10.72
C ALA A 24 30.57 20.46 -10.31
N LYS A 25 31.36 21.54 -10.15
CA LYS A 25 30.84 22.86 -9.83
C LYS A 25 30.02 23.46 -10.98
N ILE A 26 30.42 23.28 -12.23
CA ILE A 26 29.62 23.70 -13.40
C ILE A 26 28.26 22.99 -13.38
N PHE A 27 28.25 21.65 -13.29
CA PHE A 27 27.02 20.85 -13.28
C PHE A 27 26.06 21.20 -12.12
N SER A 28 26.62 21.72 -11.03
CA SER A 28 25.86 22.15 -9.86
C SER A 28 24.92 23.34 -10.16
N TYR A 29 25.22 24.15 -11.19
CA TYR A 29 24.45 25.33 -11.60
C TYR A 29 23.62 25.16 -12.88
N CYS A 30 23.81 24.07 -13.62
CA CYS A 30 23.17 23.85 -14.92
C CYS A 30 21.68 23.48 -14.82
N ASP A 31 20.89 24.00 -15.76
CA ASP A 31 19.50 23.61 -15.95
C ASP A 31 19.35 22.33 -16.80
N ASP A 32 18.11 21.94 -17.12
CA ASP A 32 17.86 20.71 -17.90
C ASP A 32 18.44 20.78 -19.33
N ASP A 33 18.40 21.97 -19.94
CA ASP A 33 18.83 22.19 -21.33
C ASP A 33 20.37 22.25 -21.42
N ASP A 34 21.00 22.94 -20.47
CA ASP A 34 22.46 22.97 -20.30
C ASP A 34 23.04 21.56 -20.15
N LEU A 35 22.41 20.70 -19.34
CA LEU A 35 22.92 19.35 -19.10
C LEU A 35 22.79 18.44 -20.33
N ALA A 36 21.77 18.63 -21.17
CA ALA A 36 21.66 17.90 -22.42
C ALA A 36 22.83 18.27 -23.35
N ALA A 37 23.14 19.55 -23.47
CA ALA A 37 24.29 20.04 -24.24
C ALA A 37 25.63 19.54 -23.65
N LEU A 38 25.79 19.61 -22.33
CA LEU A 38 27.02 19.18 -21.64
C LEU A 38 27.27 17.69 -21.74
N ARG A 39 26.20 16.86 -21.73
CA ARG A 39 26.30 15.42 -21.98
C ARG A 39 26.85 15.09 -23.37
N LEU A 40 26.50 15.89 -24.37
CA LEU A 40 26.99 15.71 -25.73
C LEU A 40 28.47 16.13 -25.86
N GLN A 41 28.92 17.10 -25.06
CA GLN A 41 30.26 17.68 -25.16
C GLN A 41 31.29 17.07 -24.20
N CYS A 42 30.86 16.40 -23.11
CA CYS A 42 31.74 15.88 -22.07
C CYS A 42 31.52 14.37 -21.84
N VAL A 43 32.39 13.53 -22.41
CA VAL A 43 32.33 12.07 -22.21
C VAL A 43 32.50 11.66 -20.74
N ARG A 44 33.26 12.44 -19.96
CA ARG A 44 33.47 12.26 -18.51
C ARG A 44 32.25 12.62 -17.67
N PHE A 45 31.22 13.22 -18.26
CA PHE A 45 30.01 13.67 -17.57
C PHE A 45 29.37 12.53 -16.77
N ASN A 46 29.15 11.37 -17.41
CA ASN A 46 28.49 10.24 -16.78
C ASN A 46 29.37 9.62 -15.68
N GLU A 47 30.67 9.48 -15.92
CA GLU A 47 31.61 8.94 -14.93
C GLU A 47 31.65 9.81 -13.68
N LEU A 48 31.79 11.13 -13.85
CA LEU A 48 31.82 12.08 -12.75
C LEU A 48 30.49 12.10 -12.00
N ILE A 49 29.36 12.24 -12.68
CA ILE A 49 28.07 12.37 -12.02
C ILE A 49 27.65 11.09 -11.29
N LEU A 50 27.95 9.92 -11.87
CA LEU A 50 27.61 8.63 -11.27
C LEU A 50 28.55 8.25 -10.13
N ALA A 51 29.83 8.62 -10.22
CA ALA A 51 30.82 8.35 -9.18
C ALA A 51 30.81 9.40 -8.05
N CYS A 52 30.30 10.62 -8.28
CA CYS A 52 30.36 11.68 -7.27
C CYS A 52 29.45 11.38 -6.07
N PRO A 53 30.03 11.28 -4.85
CA PRO A 53 29.28 11.21 -3.61
C PRO A 53 28.25 12.34 -3.53
N TYR A 54 27.09 12.03 -2.93
CA TYR A 54 25.99 12.98 -2.75
C TYR A 54 26.43 14.28 -2.05
N SER A 55 27.45 14.22 -1.19
CA SER A 55 28.01 15.36 -0.46
C SER A 55 28.72 16.38 -1.36
N LEU A 56 29.32 15.93 -2.47
CA LEU A 56 30.21 16.76 -3.30
C LEU A 56 29.47 17.52 -4.40
N LEU A 57 28.39 16.97 -4.96
CA LEU A 57 27.64 17.63 -6.04
C LEU A 57 26.36 18.30 -5.51
N ARG A 58 26.45 19.62 -5.22
CA ARG A 58 25.30 20.41 -4.73
C ARG A 58 24.45 20.94 -5.89
N CYS A 59 23.37 20.28 -6.26
CA CYS A 59 22.45 20.83 -7.26
C CYS A 59 21.75 22.10 -6.73
N HIS A 60 22.13 23.28 -7.23
CA HIS A 60 21.61 24.58 -6.80
C HIS A 60 20.27 24.92 -7.45
N GLN A 61 20.07 24.50 -8.70
CA GLN A 61 18.77 24.61 -9.36
C GLN A 61 17.96 23.32 -9.14
N GLN A 62 16.88 23.43 -8.37
CA GLN A 62 15.94 22.33 -8.16
C GLN A 62 14.68 22.54 -8.99
N ARG A 63 14.30 21.51 -9.74
CA ARG A 63 13.05 21.44 -10.47
C ARG A 63 11.90 21.06 -9.54
N LEU A 64 10.90 21.93 -9.46
CA LEU A 64 9.66 21.62 -8.74
C LEU A 64 8.85 20.55 -9.48
N VAL A 65 8.54 19.47 -8.77
CA VAL A 65 7.67 18.38 -9.21
C VAL A 65 6.45 18.36 -8.30
N THR A 66 5.26 18.63 -8.85
CA THR A 66 4.03 18.61 -8.06
C THR A 66 3.65 17.21 -7.63
N CYS A 67 3.89 16.23 -8.49
CA CYS A 67 3.69 14.82 -8.20
C CYS A 67 4.68 13.98 -9.01
N LEU A 68 5.37 13.07 -8.32
CA LEU A 68 6.06 11.93 -8.91
C LEU A 68 5.11 10.72 -8.80
N THR A 69 4.69 10.20 -9.95
CA THR A 69 3.87 9.00 -10.04
C THR A 69 4.72 7.84 -10.53
N ILE A 70 4.75 6.76 -9.76
CA ILE A 70 5.36 5.49 -10.12
C ILE A 70 4.22 4.54 -10.46
N SER A 71 4.16 4.09 -11.71
CA SER A 71 3.17 3.12 -12.19
C SER A 71 3.85 1.95 -12.87
N TYR A 72 3.10 0.87 -13.12
CA TYR A 72 3.61 -0.29 -13.83
C TYR A 72 2.82 -0.53 -15.12
N VAL A 73 3.54 -0.77 -16.21
CA VAL A 73 3.01 -1.07 -17.54
C VAL A 73 3.16 -2.57 -17.74
N GLN A 74 2.04 -3.30 -17.61
CA GLN A 74 2.04 -4.76 -17.55
C GLN A 74 2.51 -5.42 -18.85
N ASP A 75 2.10 -4.89 -19.99
CA ASP A 75 2.42 -5.47 -21.31
C ASP A 75 3.92 -5.40 -21.63
N GLU A 76 4.62 -4.42 -21.08
CA GLU A 76 6.05 -4.18 -21.33
C GLU A 76 6.96 -4.63 -20.17
N ASP A 77 6.40 -5.05 -19.04
CA ASP A 77 7.13 -5.35 -17.80
C ASP A 77 8.04 -4.19 -17.32
N LEU A 78 7.53 -2.96 -17.41
CA LEU A 78 8.26 -1.73 -17.08
C LEU A 78 7.60 -0.96 -15.93
N PHE A 79 8.42 -0.39 -15.05
CA PHE A 79 8.03 0.73 -14.21
C PHE A 79 8.09 2.02 -15.01
N LEU A 80 7.04 2.83 -14.93
CA LEU A 80 6.95 4.17 -15.50
C LEU A 80 7.02 5.20 -14.37
N LEU A 81 8.01 6.07 -14.42
CA LEU A 81 8.15 7.20 -13.50
C LEU A 81 7.74 8.46 -14.24
N ALA A 82 6.60 9.04 -13.89
CA ALA A 82 6.08 10.26 -14.48
C ALA A 82 6.17 11.43 -13.49
N THR A 83 6.66 12.57 -13.96
CA THR A 83 6.70 13.82 -13.18
C THR A 83 5.75 14.86 -13.78
N PHE A 84 4.99 15.51 -12.89
CA PHE A 84 4.06 16.58 -13.24
C PHE A 84 4.57 17.94 -12.72
N LYS A 85 4.31 19.01 -13.47
CA LYS A 85 4.63 20.40 -13.10
C LYS A 85 3.34 21.21 -13.02
N LYS A 86 3.22 22.09 -12.00
CA LYS A 86 2.02 22.93 -11.77
C LYS A 86 1.74 23.93 -12.88
N SER A 87 2.76 24.32 -13.65
CA SER A 87 2.67 25.39 -14.64
C SER A 87 2.08 24.88 -15.95
N HIS A 88 0.75 24.78 -16.06
CA HIS A 88 -0.08 24.72 -17.30
C HIS A 88 0.37 23.88 -18.51
N SER A 89 1.45 23.10 -18.41
CA SER A 89 1.99 22.30 -19.50
C SER A 89 1.56 20.88 -19.26
N SER A 90 0.75 20.36 -20.16
CA SER A 90 0.44 18.94 -20.36
C SER A 90 1.69 18.06 -20.56
N ARG A 91 2.89 18.65 -20.61
CA ARG A 91 4.18 17.94 -20.67
C ARG A 91 4.43 17.15 -19.39
N LYS A 92 4.13 15.85 -19.46
CA LYS A 92 4.60 14.83 -18.52
C LYS A 92 6.01 14.44 -18.96
N ASN A 93 6.98 14.55 -18.06
CA ASN A 93 8.27 13.92 -18.29
C ASN A 93 8.20 12.52 -17.69
N CYS A 94 8.42 11.52 -18.53
CA CYS A 94 8.40 10.13 -18.13
C CYS A 94 9.73 9.42 -18.44
N ILE A 95 10.09 8.47 -17.59
CA ILE A 95 11.16 7.52 -17.83
C ILE A 95 10.66 6.11 -17.50
N THR A 96 11.04 5.13 -18.31
CA THR A 96 10.73 3.73 -18.06
C THR A 96 11.94 2.98 -17.54
N ILE A 97 11.71 2.01 -16.67
CA ILE A 97 12.74 1.16 -16.08
C ILE A 97 12.23 -0.27 -16.06
N SER A 98 12.98 -1.21 -16.64
CA SER A 98 12.65 -2.63 -16.60
C SER A 98 12.47 -3.13 -15.16
N ARG A 99 11.38 -3.87 -14.91
CA ARG A 99 11.12 -4.47 -13.61
C ARG A 99 12.24 -5.40 -13.17
N GLN A 100 12.75 -6.24 -14.07
CA GLN A 100 13.86 -7.15 -13.78
C GLN A 100 15.12 -6.41 -13.29
N ARG A 101 15.43 -5.25 -13.88
CA ARG A 101 16.58 -4.44 -13.44
C ARG A 101 16.39 -3.85 -12.05
N VAL A 102 15.18 -3.40 -11.74
CA VAL A 102 14.80 -2.92 -10.39
C VAL A 102 14.93 -4.05 -9.37
N LEU A 103 14.37 -5.22 -9.66
CA LEU A 103 14.38 -6.36 -8.75
C LEU A 103 15.79 -6.91 -8.47
N LYS A 104 16.67 -6.90 -9.48
CA LYS A 104 18.07 -7.28 -9.34
C LYS A 104 18.94 -6.21 -8.65
N GLN A 105 18.38 -5.06 -8.29
CA GLN A 105 19.14 -3.88 -7.83
C GLN A 105 20.22 -3.41 -8.84
N CYS A 106 20.06 -3.77 -10.11
CA CYS A 106 20.93 -3.41 -11.23
C CYS A 106 20.27 -2.34 -12.13
N GLY A 107 19.38 -1.53 -11.55
CA GLY A 107 18.68 -0.45 -12.24
C GLY A 107 19.63 0.66 -12.69
N GLN A 108 19.19 1.46 -13.67
CA GLN A 108 19.89 2.69 -14.02
C GLN A 108 19.99 3.58 -12.78
N ASN A 109 21.20 4.08 -12.49
CA ASN A 109 21.43 4.98 -11.36
C ASN A 109 20.88 6.38 -11.70
N LEU A 110 19.61 6.61 -11.33
CA LEU A 110 18.92 7.88 -11.53
C LEU A 110 19.12 8.87 -10.37
N ARG A 111 20.04 8.60 -9.43
CA ARG A 111 20.23 9.42 -8.23
C ARG A 111 20.54 10.87 -8.56
N PHE A 112 21.31 11.12 -9.62
CA PHE A 112 21.58 12.49 -10.08
C PHE A 112 20.31 13.23 -10.53
N CYS A 113 19.43 12.56 -11.26
CA CYS A 113 18.15 13.14 -11.67
C CYS A 113 17.32 13.51 -10.43
N PHE A 114 17.22 12.59 -9.47
CA PHE A 114 16.49 12.79 -8.22
C PHE A 114 17.07 13.92 -7.35
N ARG A 115 18.40 14.09 -7.29
CA ARG A 115 19.06 15.21 -6.57
C ARG A 115 18.58 16.60 -7.02
N ARG A 116 18.09 16.71 -8.27
CA ARG A 116 17.60 17.95 -8.86
C ARG A 116 16.10 18.15 -8.68
N LEU A 117 15.38 17.20 -8.08
CA LEU A 117 13.94 17.30 -7.88
C LEU A 117 13.60 17.87 -6.50
N ARG A 118 12.62 18.77 -6.48
CA ARG A 118 11.86 19.14 -5.28
C ARG A 118 10.46 18.57 -5.43
N ILE A 119 10.18 17.47 -4.73
CA ILE A 119 8.96 16.67 -4.92
C ILE A 119 7.93 17.07 -3.86
N LEU A 120 6.74 17.53 -4.30
CA LEU A 120 5.62 17.88 -3.41
C LEU A 120 4.58 16.78 -3.24
N GLY A 121 4.63 15.72 -4.05
CA GLY A 121 3.68 14.62 -3.95
C GLY A 121 4.28 13.33 -4.50
N LEU A 122 3.98 12.23 -3.83
CA LEU A 122 4.43 10.89 -4.21
C LEU A 122 3.22 9.98 -4.38
N GLN A 123 3.15 9.28 -5.51
CA GLN A 123 2.08 8.34 -5.80
C GLN A 123 2.64 7.04 -6.37
N PHE A 124 2.23 5.91 -5.79
CA PHE A 124 2.34 4.59 -6.39
C PHE A 124 0.96 4.19 -6.88
N SER A 125 0.84 3.88 -8.17
CA SER A 125 -0.46 3.63 -8.81
C SER A 125 -0.39 2.43 -9.74
N ASN A 126 -1.23 1.42 -9.56
CA ASN A 126 -1.21 0.21 -10.39
C ASN A 126 0.20 -0.42 -10.40
N VAL A 127 0.74 -0.74 -9.22
CA VAL A 127 2.11 -1.26 -9.08
C VAL A 127 2.12 -2.55 -8.25
N PRO A 128 2.77 -3.63 -8.73
CA PRO A 128 3.11 -4.77 -7.88
C PRO A 128 4.33 -4.40 -7.01
N LEU A 129 4.07 -3.92 -5.79
CA LEU A 129 5.11 -3.52 -4.87
C LEU A 129 5.62 -4.71 -4.07
N CYS A 130 6.92 -4.90 -4.10
CA CYS A 130 7.67 -5.77 -3.20
C CYS A 130 8.81 -5.00 -2.53
N SER A 131 9.40 -5.60 -1.51
CA SER A 131 10.53 -5.03 -0.77
C SER A 131 11.68 -4.57 -1.66
N GLN A 132 12.07 -5.34 -2.69
CA GLN A 132 13.14 -4.93 -3.61
C GLN A 132 12.79 -3.64 -4.38
N SER A 133 11.56 -3.56 -4.91
CA SER A 133 11.10 -2.40 -5.65
C SER A 133 10.99 -1.16 -4.76
N VAL A 134 10.40 -1.29 -3.57
CA VAL A 134 10.28 -0.17 -2.62
C VAL A 134 11.66 0.32 -2.18
N ASN A 135 12.59 -0.59 -1.88
CA ASN A 135 13.96 -0.21 -1.51
C ASN A 135 14.69 0.52 -2.64
N PHE A 136 14.52 0.08 -3.89
CA PHE A 136 15.09 0.76 -5.05
C PHE A 136 14.55 2.21 -5.18
N PHE A 137 13.23 2.41 -5.02
CA PHE A 137 12.65 3.74 -5.04
C PHE A 137 13.06 4.59 -3.84
N CYS A 138 13.15 4.00 -2.65
CA CYS A 138 13.65 4.67 -1.45
C CYS A 138 15.09 5.17 -1.63
N ASP A 139 15.97 4.40 -2.28
CA ASP A 139 17.35 4.82 -2.58
C ASP A 139 17.40 6.04 -3.52
N MET A 140 16.51 6.10 -4.50
CA MET A 140 16.40 7.25 -5.40
C MET A 140 15.83 8.46 -4.67
N LEU A 141 14.75 8.27 -3.90
CA LEU A 141 14.11 9.33 -3.11
C LEU A 141 15.04 9.90 -2.04
N ALA A 142 15.85 9.07 -1.39
CA ALA A 142 16.85 9.51 -0.42
C ALA A 142 17.92 10.43 -1.04
N SER A 143 18.06 10.41 -2.37
CA SER A 143 18.96 11.31 -3.08
C SER A 143 18.36 12.70 -3.32
N CYS A 144 17.05 12.90 -3.12
CA CYS A 144 16.39 14.20 -3.22
C CYS A 144 16.72 15.06 -2.00
N ARG A 145 17.39 16.21 -2.20
CA ARG A 145 17.73 17.13 -1.10
C ARG A 145 16.52 17.82 -0.47
N ALA A 146 15.49 18.05 -1.26
CA ALA A 146 14.25 18.74 -0.87
C ALA A 146 13.04 17.81 -1.07
N LEU A 147 13.12 16.62 -0.47
CA LEU A 147 12.00 15.68 -0.42
C LEU A 147 11.03 16.09 0.69
N GLU A 148 10.10 16.97 0.36
CA GLU A 148 9.08 17.46 1.30
C GLU A 148 7.66 17.20 0.77
N PRO A 149 7.31 15.94 0.43
CA PRO A 149 6.02 15.64 -0.15
C PRO A 149 4.91 15.98 0.85
N LYS A 150 3.88 16.67 0.37
CA LYS A 150 2.64 16.95 1.12
C LYS A 150 1.63 15.82 0.96
N THR A 151 1.79 14.97 -0.05
CA THR A 151 0.89 13.85 -0.31
C THR A 151 1.66 12.57 -0.54
N LEU A 152 1.26 11.48 0.13
CA LEU A 152 1.65 10.12 -0.20
C LEU A 152 0.39 9.33 -0.53
N ARG A 153 0.35 8.71 -1.72
CA ARG A 153 -0.74 7.84 -2.15
C ARG A 153 -0.19 6.50 -2.64
N VAL A 154 -0.70 5.41 -2.11
CA VAL A 154 -0.51 4.07 -2.65
C VAL A 154 -1.88 3.58 -3.06
N CYS A 155 -2.12 3.47 -4.37
CA CYS A 155 -3.42 3.14 -4.92
C CYS A 155 -3.34 2.03 -5.97
N ASP A 156 -4.32 1.13 -5.94
CA ASP A 156 -4.45 0.04 -6.92
C ASP A 156 -3.19 -0.85 -6.96
N CYS A 157 -2.57 -1.09 -5.80
CA CYS A 157 -1.30 -1.81 -5.70
C CYS A 157 -1.48 -3.24 -5.16
N TYR A 158 -0.65 -4.16 -5.65
CA TYR A 158 -0.51 -5.51 -5.11
C TYR A 158 0.71 -5.57 -4.20
N LEU A 159 0.53 -5.98 -2.93
CA LEU A 159 1.52 -5.80 -1.84
C LEU A 159 2.03 -7.11 -1.22
N ALA A 160 1.74 -8.27 -1.81
CA ALA A 160 2.05 -9.57 -1.20
C ALA A 160 3.54 -9.81 -0.87
N GLY A 161 4.44 -9.18 -1.62
CA GLY A 161 5.89 -9.27 -1.41
C GLY A 161 6.50 -8.11 -0.64
N LEU A 162 5.68 -7.27 0.02
CA LEU A 162 6.14 -6.08 0.74
C LEU A 162 6.11 -6.29 2.25
N ASN A 163 7.26 -6.10 2.88
CA ASN A 163 7.38 -6.16 4.34
C ASN A 163 7.12 -4.79 4.99
N GLY A 164 6.63 -4.82 6.24
CA GLY A 164 6.38 -3.62 7.05
C GLY A 164 7.61 -2.73 7.25
N SER A 165 8.81 -3.32 7.40
CA SER A 165 10.07 -2.59 7.56
C SER A 165 10.43 -1.72 6.36
N ASP A 166 10.17 -2.21 5.14
CA ASP A 166 10.48 -1.50 3.91
C ASP A 166 9.46 -0.38 3.64
N MET A 167 8.19 -0.63 3.97
CA MET A 167 7.17 0.42 3.97
C MET A 167 7.47 1.49 5.02
N LEU A 168 7.97 1.10 6.20
CA LEU A 168 8.42 2.03 7.23
C LEU A 168 9.60 2.87 6.75
N ARG A 169 10.53 2.29 5.99
CA ARG A 169 11.62 3.03 5.35
C ARG A 169 11.10 4.13 4.42
N LEU A 170 10.09 3.83 3.60
CA LEU A 170 9.43 4.85 2.78
C LEU A 170 8.79 5.94 3.64
N MET A 171 8.07 5.56 4.69
CA MET A 171 7.45 6.52 5.61
C MET A 171 8.47 7.39 6.34
N LYS A 172 9.65 6.87 6.71
CA LYS A 172 10.74 7.66 7.30
C LYS A 172 11.25 8.77 6.37
N LEU A 173 11.20 8.55 5.05
CA LEU A 173 11.66 9.54 4.08
C LEU A 173 10.66 10.69 3.86
N CYS A 174 9.36 10.47 4.07
CA CYS A 174 8.33 11.42 3.66
C CYS A 174 7.33 11.82 4.75
N GLY A 175 7.17 11.00 5.80
CA GLY A 175 6.10 11.08 6.79
C GLY A 175 6.00 12.42 7.51
N SER A 176 7.15 13.02 7.85
CA SER A 176 7.24 14.31 8.55
C SER A 176 6.62 15.50 7.80
N HIS A 177 6.39 15.37 6.49
CA HIS A 177 5.93 16.46 5.64
C HIS A 177 4.48 16.27 5.12
N LEU A 178 3.88 15.12 5.40
CA LEU A 178 2.58 14.74 4.83
C LEU A 178 1.42 15.54 5.43
N ILE A 179 0.53 15.97 4.55
CA ILE A 179 -0.79 16.54 4.84
C ILE A 179 -1.89 15.55 4.38
N VAL A 180 -1.61 14.76 3.36
CA VAL A 180 -2.50 13.70 2.85
C VAL A 180 -1.74 12.37 2.83
N LEU A 181 -2.28 11.37 3.51
CA LEU A 181 -1.80 10.00 3.50
C LEU A 181 -2.92 9.06 3.06
N SER A 182 -2.69 8.28 2.00
CA SER A 182 -3.74 7.46 1.40
C SER A 182 -3.23 6.09 0.95
N PHE A 183 -3.97 5.06 1.36
CA PHE A 183 -3.82 3.66 0.98
C PHE A 183 -5.18 3.18 0.46
N MET A 184 -5.28 2.92 -0.84
CA MET A 184 -6.56 2.67 -1.50
C MET A 184 -6.48 1.47 -2.44
N ASN A 185 -7.49 0.62 -2.46
CA ASN A 185 -7.58 -0.50 -3.40
C ASN A 185 -6.31 -1.36 -3.36
N LEU A 186 -5.94 -1.80 -2.16
CA LEU A 186 -4.73 -2.57 -1.95
C LEU A 186 -5.07 -4.05 -1.90
N THR A 187 -4.30 -4.87 -2.61
CA THR A 187 -4.50 -6.32 -2.69
C THR A 187 -3.25 -7.05 -2.20
N GLY A 188 -3.42 -8.27 -1.68
CA GLY A 188 -2.31 -9.05 -1.14
C GLY A 188 -1.71 -8.46 0.14
N VAL A 189 -2.50 -7.76 0.94
CA VAL A 189 -2.01 -7.07 2.15
C VAL A 189 -1.76 -8.07 3.28
N SER A 190 -0.62 -7.94 3.97
CA SER A 190 -0.38 -8.61 5.25
C SER A 190 -0.97 -7.80 6.41
N SER A 191 -1.48 -8.47 7.45
CA SER A 191 -2.07 -7.82 8.64
C SER A 191 -1.09 -6.92 9.41
N SER A 192 0.22 -7.18 9.27
CA SER A 192 1.28 -6.39 9.90
C SER A 192 1.83 -5.27 9.03
N LEU A 193 1.41 -5.15 7.75
CA LEU A 193 2.00 -4.18 6.83
C LEU A 193 1.65 -2.73 7.19
N LEU A 194 0.37 -2.47 7.49
CA LEU A 194 -0.11 -1.17 7.95
C LEU A 194 -0.45 -1.28 9.44
N CYS A 195 0.33 -0.60 10.26
CA CYS A 195 0.20 -0.63 11.71
C CYS A 195 0.37 0.76 12.34
N ASP A 196 0.10 0.87 13.63
CA ASP A 196 0.27 2.12 14.39
C ASP A 196 1.70 2.69 14.30
N ASP A 197 2.74 1.84 14.32
CA ASP A 197 4.15 2.28 14.21
C ASP A 197 4.43 2.94 12.86
N LEU A 198 3.83 2.41 11.78
CA LEU A 198 3.95 2.98 10.44
C LEU A 198 3.34 4.39 10.39
N LEU A 199 2.13 4.51 10.96
CA LEU A 199 1.41 5.79 10.98
C LEU A 199 2.04 6.79 11.96
N ALA A 200 2.72 6.32 13.01
CA ALA A 200 3.45 7.17 13.95
C ALA A 200 4.54 8.00 13.26
N MET A 201 5.08 7.54 12.12
CA MET A 201 6.05 8.29 11.32
C MET A 201 5.48 9.54 10.62
N ALA A 202 4.16 9.65 10.48
CA ALA A 202 3.53 10.83 9.89
C ALA A 202 3.61 12.01 10.85
N ASN A 203 3.75 13.23 10.32
CA ASN A 203 3.61 14.42 11.15
C ASN A 203 2.14 14.66 11.49
N HIS A 204 1.79 14.31 12.72
CA HIS A 204 0.44 14.43 13.24
C HIS A 204 -0.04 15.87 13.44
N SER A 205 0.85 16.87 13.47
CA SER A 205 0.41 18.29 13.57
C SER A 205 -0.11 18.86 12.25
N GLY A 206 0.36 18.32 11.11
CA GLY A 206 0.05 18.84 9.77
C GLY A 206 -0.90 17.97 8.95
N LEU A 207 -1.21 16.76 9.42
CA LEU A 207 -2.06 15.83 8.69
C LEU A 207 -3.51 16.36 8.61
N TYR A 208 -4.11 16.25 7.43
CA TYR A 208 -5.45 16.75 7.14
C TYR A 208 -6.37 15.67 6.59
N VAL A 209 -5.80 14.68 5.89
CA VAL A 209 -6.53 13.55 5.31
C VAL A 209 -5.76 12.26 5.55
N LEU A 210 -6.44 11.28 6.15
CA LEU A 210 -5.97 9.89 6.28
C LEU A 210 -7.02 8.97 5.66
N MET A 211 -6.61 8.16 4.68
CA MET A 211 -7.52 7.21 4.03
C MET A 211 -6.86 5.84 3.92
N ILE A 212 -7.51 4.83 4.48
CA ILE A 212 -7.22 3.41 4.31
C ILE A 212 -8.54 2.76 3.91
N GLN A 213 -8.64 2.30 2.67
CA GLN A 213 -9.89 1.80 2.12
C GLN A 213 -9.65 0.75 1.02
N SER A 214 -10.66 -0.10 0.82
CA SER A 214 -10.66 -1.21 -0.14
C SER A 214 -9.44 -2.10 0.05
N ILE A 215 -9.36 -2.76 1.21
CA ILE A 215 -8.18 -3.55 1.61
C ILE A 215 -8.48 -5.03 1.44
N ASP A 216 -7.78 -5.69 0.52
CA ASP A 216 -7.86 -7.14 0.33
C ASP A 216 -6.59 -7.82 0.85
N PHE A 217 -6.78 -8.66 1.86
CA PHE A 217 -5.69 -9.41 2.48
C PHE A 217 -5.15 -10.50 1.56
N HIS A 218 -3.87 -10.82 1.73
CA HIS A 218 -3.27 -11.97 1.06
C HIS A 218 -3.97 -13.27 1.46
N PHE A 219 -4.07 -14.24 0.54
CA PHE A 219 -4.77 -15.51 0.78
C PHE A 219 -4.18 -16.32 1.94
N SER A 220 -2.91 -16.07 2.30
CA SER A 220 -2.24 -16.73 3.43
C SER A 220 -2.64 -16.15 4.78
N VAL A 221 -3.34 -15.01 4.84
CA VAL A 221 -3.81 -14.41 6.09
C VAL A 221 -5.11 -15.11 6.50
N PRO A 222 -5.14 -15.81 7.65
CA PRO A 222 -6.35 -16.46 8.14
C PRO A 222 -7.51 -15.49 8.27
N LEU A 223 -8.75 -15.95 8.03
CA LEU A 223 -9.95 -15.10 8.08
C LEU A 223 -10.13 -14.38 9.42
N CYS A 224 -9.71 -14.99 10.54
CA CYS A 224 -9.74 -14.38 11.86
C CYS A 224 -8.72 -13.23 12.03
N ASP A 225 -7.69 -13.18 11.19
CA ASP A 225 -6.59 -12.23 11.24
C ASP A 225 -6.64 -11.20 10.10
N GLN A 226 -7.75 -11.15 9.35
CA GLN A 226 -7.96 -10.20 8.25
C GLN A 226 -8.35 -8.81 8.78
N TYR A 227 -7.45 -8.24 9.57
CA TYR A 227 -7.52 -6.86 10.06
C TYR A 227 -6.11 -6.23 10.10
N LEU A 228 -6.08 -4.90 10.01
CA LEU A 228 -4.88 -4.08 10.16
C LEU A 228 -4.64 -3.79 11.63
N ARG A 229 -3.38 -3.81 12.06
CA ARG A 229 -2.94 -3.49 13.43
C ARG A 229 -2.87 -1.97 13.67
N ILE A 230 -3.97 -1.30 13.35
CA ILE A 230 -4.17 0.13 13.56
C ILE A 230 -5.26 0.27 14.62
N GLY A 231 -4.99 1.08 15.64
CA GLY A 231 -5.88 1.24 16.78
C GLY A 231 -5.96 2.65 17.33
N ASP A 232 -6.49 2.72 18.55
CA ASP A 232 -6.76 3.99 19.23
C ASP A 232 -5.49 4.82 19.43
N ALA A 233 -4.31 4.20 19.49
CA ALA A 233 -3.02 4.92 19.50
C ALA A 233 -2.83 5.82 18.26
N THR A 234 -3.31 5.40 17.09
CA THR A 234 -3.33 6.26 15.91
C THR A 234 -4.36 7.37 16.06
N LEU A 235 -5.59 7.08 16.51
CA LEU A 235 -6.62 8.11 16.71
C LEU A 235 -6.17 9.18 17.71
N ALA A 236 -5.55 8.78 18.82
CA ALA A 236 -5.00 9.66 19.86
C ALA A 236 -4.00 10.67 19.29
N ARG A 237 -3.20 10.25 18.30
CA ARG A 237 -2.22 11.12 17.65
C ARG A 237 -2.83 12.06 16.61
N LEU A 238 -3.95 11.69 15.97
CA LEU A 238 -4.55 12.52 14.93
C LEU A 238 -4.91 13.94 15.44
N PRO A 239 -4.63 14.98 14.63
CA PRO A 239 -4.91 16.36 15.03
C PRO A 239 -6.40 16.67 14.93
N ASN A 240 -6.86 17.63 15.73
CA ASN A 240 -8.24 18.10 15.64
C ASN A 240 -8.52 18.88 14.34
N THR A 241 -7.48 19.19 13.57
CA THR A 241 -7.59 19.83 12.25
C THR A 241 -7.91 18.83 11.13
N MET A 242 -8.03 17.53 11.41
CA MET A 242 -8.37 16.54 10.39
C MET A 242 -9.65 16.94 9.64
N ARG A 243 -9.62 16.89 8.31
CA ARG A 243 -10.81 17.06 7.46
C ARG A 243 -11.49 15.72 7.19
N LYS A 244 -10.70 14.67 6.97
CA LYS A 244 -11.22 13.35 6.61
C LYS A 244 -10.35 12.24 7.16
N VAL A 245 -10.97 11.29 7.85
CA VAL A 245 -10.39 10.02 8.29
C VAL A 245 -11.26 8.91 7.74
N LYS A 246 -10.70 8.01 6.94
CA LYS A 246 -11.37 6.78 6.53
C LYS A 246 -10.48 5.60 6.88
N LEU A 247 -10.98 4.69 7.69
CA LEU A 247 -10.27 3.49 8.14
C LEU A 247 -11.11 2.26 7.85
N GLU A 248 -10.51 1.28 7.18
CA GLU A 248 -11.15 0.03 6.81
C GLU A 248 -10.39 -1.16 7.41
N LYS A 249 -11.13 -2.15 7.92
CA LYS A 249 -10.60 -3.40 8.49
C LYS A 249 -9.53 -3.14 9.58
N CYS A 250 -9.66 -2.07 10.38
CA CYS A 250 -8.73 -1.78 11.47
C CYS A 250 -9.20 -2.50 12.75
N GLY A 251 -8.39 -3.44 13.24
CA GLY A 251 -8.81 -4.38 14.28
C GLY A 251 -8.73 -3.86 15.70
N LEU A 252 -8.10 -2.71 15.94
CA LEU A 252 -7.83 -2.18 17.29
C LEU A 252 -8.46 -0.80 17.53
N ILE A 253 -9.37 -0.37 16.64
CA ILE A 253 -10.13 0.87 16.80
C ILE A 253 -11.38 0.58 17.61
N THR A 254 -11.54 1.24 18.76
CA THR A 254 -12.65 1.00 19.68
C THR A 254 -13.62 2.17 19.75
N ALA A 255 -14.82 1.93 20.33
CA ALA A 255 -15.77 3.00 20.63
C ALA A 255 -15.19 4.05 21.60
N GLU A 256 -14.35 3.62 22.55
CA GLU A 256 -13.67 4.50 23.50
C GLU A 256 -12.70 5.45 22.79
N GLY A 257 -11.79 4.93 21.95
CA GLY A 257 -10.84 5.77 21.21
C GLY A 257 -11.51 6.74 20.23
N VAL A 258 -12.64 6.35 19.62
CA VAL A 258 -13.44 7.27 18.79
C VAL A 258 -14.05 8.38 19.65
N CYS A 259 -14.64 8.06 20.79
CA CYS A 259 -15.24 9.07 21.68
C CYS A 259 -14.18 10.02 22.27
N GLU A 260 -12.99 9.52 22.62
CA GLU A 260 -11.86 10.38 23.04
C GLU A 260 -11.42 11.35 21.94
N PHE A 261 -11.43 10.91 20.68
CA PHE A 261 -11.19 11.82 19.55
C PHE A 261 -12.28 12.91 19.48
N VAL A 262 -13.55 12.55 19.65
CA VAL A 262 -14.68 13.51 19.65
C VAL A 262 -14.50 14.56 20.75
N GLU A 263 -14.21 14.13 21.98
CA GLU A 263 -14.01 15.03 23.11
C GLU A 263 -12.84 15.98 22.88
N ARG A 264 -11.70 15.48 22.37
CA ARG A 264 -10.56 16.35 22.00
C ARG A 264 -10.93 17.34 20.90
N TYR A 265 -11.68 16.90 19.88
CA TYR A 265 -12.09 17.73 18.76
C TYR A 265 -12.90 18.95 19.21
N PHE A 266 -13.90 18.75 20.09
CA PHE A 266 -14.75 19.81 20.63
C PHE A 266 -14.21 20.50 21.90
N GLY A 267 -13.22 19.91 22.57
CA GLY A 267 -12.55 20.49 23.74
C GLY A 267 -11.43 21.48 23.38
N SER A 268 -10.94 21.44 22.15
CA SER A 268 -9.91 22.38 21.67
C SER A 268 -10.49 23.74 21.27
N GLU A 269 -9.89 24.83 21.76
CA GLU A 269 -10.34 26.19 21.44
C GLU A 269 -10.43 26.44 19.92
N PRO A 270 -11.41 27.25 19.46
CA PRO A 270 -11.47 27.72 18.09
C PRO A 270 -10.22 28.53 17.75
N SER A 271 -9.27 27.91 17.04
CA SER A 271 -8.23 28.67 16.34
C SER A 271 -8.89 29.77 15.50
N THR A 272 -8.37 30.98 15.65
CA THR A 272 -8.92 32.29 15.23
C THR A 272 -9.30 32.45 13.76
N SER A 273 -9.18 31.41 12.92
CA SER A 273 -9.65 31.41 11.54
C SER A 273 -11.08 30.90 11.43
N SER A 274 -12.01 31.84 11.26
CA SER A 274 -13.46 31.73 11.11
C SER A 274 -13.96 30.97 9.86
N ALA A 275 -13.65 29.69 9.71
CA ALA A 275 -14.24 28.85 8.65
C ALA A 275 -15.06 27.70 9.27
N HIS A 276 -16.25 27.45 8.71
CA HIS A 276 -17.00 26.22 8.93
C HIS A 276 -16.09 25.03 8.64
N ARG A 277 -15.63 24.33 9.67
CA ARG A 277 -14.81 23.12 9.52
C ARG A 277 -15.70 21.92 9.81
N SER A 278 -15.98 21.15 8.76
CA SER A 278 -16.61 19.84 8.87
C SER A 278 -15.52 18.77 8.82
N THR A 279 -15.52 17.88 9.80
CA THR A 279 -14.64 16.71 9.83
C THR A 279 -15.46 15.45 9.60
N GLU A 280 -14.96 14.55 8.77
CA GLU A 280 -15.61 13.29 8.41
C GLU A 280 -14.75 12.12 8.90
N LEU A 281 -15.31 11.28 9.78
CA LEU A 281 -14.73 10.03 10.22
C LEU A 281 -15.55 8.87 9.64
N ILE A 282 -14.92 7.95 8.93
CA ILE A 282 -15.58 6.77 8.35
C ILE A 282 -14.82 5.53 8.79
N PHE A 283 -15.52 4.61 9.44
CA PHE A 283 -15.00 3.34 9.89
C PHE A 283 -15.76 2.22 9.20
N LYS A 284 -15.04 1.39 8.45
CA LYS A 284 -15.62 0.25 7.72
C LYS A 284 -14.99 -1.05 8.20
N GLN A 285 -15.81 -2.01 8.60
CA GLN A 285 -15.36 -3.34 8.99
C GLN A 285 -14.31 -3.33 10.12
N CYS A 286 -14.39 -2.36 11.04
CA CYS A 286 -13.56 -2.32 12.24
C CYS A 286 -14.26 -3.10 13.36
N ASP A 287 -13.81 -4.33 13.64
CA ASP A 287 -14.58 -5.28 14.46
C ASP A 287 -14.85 -4.83 15.89
N GLN A 288 -13.91 -4.06 16.47
CA GLN A 288 -14.02 -3.53 17.83
C GLN A 288 -14.86 -2.24 17.89
N LEU A 289 -15.37 -1.77 16.76
CA LEU A 289 -16.23 -0.59 16.64
C LEU A 289 -17.55 -0.97 15.94
N THR A 290 -18.57 -1.20 16.76
CA THR A 290 -19.95 -1.38 16.31
C THR A 290 -20.79 -0.13 16.60
N THR A 291 -21.90 0.04 15.87
CA THR A 291 -22.89 1.09 16.14
C THR A 291 -23.40 1.04 17.59
N ALA A 292 -23.73 -0.16 18.08
CA ALA A 292 -24.18 -0.36 19.46
C ALA A 292 -23.11 -0.02 20.51
N SER A 293 -21.84 -0.41 20.29
CA SER A 293 -20.75 -0.05 21.21
C SER A 293 -20.48 1.44 21.22
N PHE A 294 -20.57 2.11 20.07
CA PHE A 294 -20.38 3.55 19.95
C PHE A 294 -21.49 4.34 20.64
N GLU A 295 -22.75 3.99 20.41
CA GLU A 295 -23.91 4.65 21.05
C GLU A 295 -23.89 4.53 22.57
N ARG A 296 -23.56 3.33 23.10
CA ARG A 296 -23.40 3.11 24.55
C ARG A 296 -22.31 3.99 25.15
N GLU A 297 -21.16 4.07 24.47
CA GLU A 297 -20.02 4.85 24.96
C GLU A 297 -20.27 6.36 24.86
N ALA A 298 -20.92 6.81 23.78
CA ALA A 298 -21.36 8.18 23.61
C ALA A 298 -22.37 8.59 24.71
N GLN A 299 -23.31 7.70 25.07
CA GLN A 299 -24.23 7.91 26.19
C GLN A 299 -23.50 8.05 27.52
N ARG A 300 -22.56 7.12 27.80
CA ARG A 300 -21.74 7.13 29.02
C ARG A 300 -20.97 8.44 29.18
N ARG A 301 -20.43 8.97 28.09
CA ARG A 301 -19.67 10.23 28.03
C ARG A 301 -20.51 11.48 27.77
N ARG A 302 -21.84 11.34 27.64
CA ARG A 302 -22.79 12.44 27.36
C ARG A 302 -22.46 13.23 26.07
N ILE A 303 -22.01 12.53 25.04
CA ILE A 303 -21.76 13.11 23.71
C ILE A 303 -23.12 13.25 22.98
N PRO A 304 -23.50 14.46 22.51
CA PRO A 304 -24.78 14.68 21.86
C PRO A 304 -24.73 14.21 20.40
N ILE A 305 -25.26 13.02 20.11
CA ILE A 305 -25.41 12.53 18.74
C ILE A 305 -26.84 12.78 18.23
N GLU A 306 -26.97 13.39 17.05
CA GLU A 306 -28.28 13.66 16.42
C GLU A 306 -29.04 12.34 16.17
N GLY A 307 -30.33 12.30 16.54
CA GLY A 307 -31.18 11.09 16.46
C GLY A 307 -31.33 10.30 17.76
N GLN A 308 -30.96 10.89 18.90
CA GLN A 308 -31.38 10.46 20.24
C GLN A 308 -32.86 10.83 20.44
N GLU A 309 -33.71 9.87 20.82
CA GLU A 309 -35.12 10.18 21.15
C GLU A 309 -35.20 11.03 22.43
N THR A 310 -36.29 11.79 22.56
CA THR A 310 -36.52 12.80 23.61
C THR A 310 -36.42 12.28 25.04
N ASP A 311 -36.53 10.96 25.24
CA ASP A 311 -36.46 10.30 26.56
C ASP A 311 -35.03 9.83 26.93
N GLY A 312 -34.03 10.14 26.10
CA GLY A 312 -32.63 9.81 26.38
C GLY A 312 -32.26 8.35 26.16
N GLU A 313 -33.22 7.49 25.79
CA GLU A 313 -32.98 6.10 25.40
C GLU A 313 -32.57 6.02 23.93
N TYR A 314 -31.42 5.41 23.67
CA TYR A 314 -31.02 5.07 22.32
C TYR A 314 -31.84 3.89 21.83
N ILE A 315 -32.36 3.99 20.61
CA ILE A 315 -32.82 2.84 19.86
C ILE A 315 -31.61 1.92 19.65
N MET A 316 -31.39 0.95 20.55
CA MET A 316 -30.39 -0.13 20.40
C MET A 316 -30.81 -1.11 19.29
N LYS A 317 -31.04 -0.60 18.08
CA LYS A 317 -31.21 -1.44 16.90
C LYS A 317 -29.83 -1.75 16.37
N TRP A 318 -29.56 -3.03 16.14
CA TRP A 318 -28.37 -3.49 15.43
C TRP A 318 -28.41 -3.00 13.99
N VAL A 319 -27.98 -1.76 13.76
CA VAL A 319 -27.86 -1.18 12.43
C VAL A 319 -26.45 -1.43 11.93
N LYS A 320 -26.32 -2.13 10.80
CA LYS A 320 -25.04 -2.48 10.19
C LYS A 320 -24.26 -1.25 9.72
N ARG A 321 -24.96 -0.20 9.28
CA ARG A 321 -24.36 1.06 8.82
C ARG A 321 -25.14 2.25 9.34
N ARG A 322 -24.50 3.17 10.04
CA ARG A 322 -25.13 4.40 10.54
C ARG A 322 -24.19 5.59 10.43
N GLN A 323 -24.76 6.73 10.11
CA GLN A 323 -24.08 8.03 10.10
C GLN A 323 -24.63 8.88 11.25
N TYR A 324 -23.72 9.45 12.03
CA TYR A 324 -23.99 10.30 13.17
C TYR A 324 -23.46 11.70 12.88
N HIS A 325 -24.25 12.71 13.26
CA HIS A 325 -23.84 14.10 13.22
C HIS A 325 -23.74 14.62 14.65
N ILE A 326 -22.60 15.23 14.96
CA ILE A 326 -22.30 15.78 16.28
C ILE A 326 -22.09 17.28 16.10
N ARG A 327 -22.89 18.04 16.83
CA ARG A 327 -22.83 19.49 16.89
C ARG A 327 -22.86 19.91 18.35
N LYS A 328 -22.00 20.86 18.72
CA LYS A 328 -22.02 21.47 20.04
C LYS A 328 -22.72 22.83 19.93
N ALA A 329 -23.67 23.09 20.82
CA ALA A 329 -24.39 24.36 20.85
C ALA A 329 -23.37 25.52 20.93
N ASN A 330 -23.58 26.55 20.11
CA ASN A 330 -22.70 27.72 19.94
C ASN A 330 -21.36 27.50 19.19
N GLU A 331 -21.06 26.29 18.71
CA GLU A 331 -19.86 26.03 17.92
C GLU A 331 -20.17 25.86 16.42
N ARG A 332 -19.37 26.50 15.55
CA ARG A 332 -19.49 26.38 14.07
C ARG A 332 -18.82 25.13 13.48
N ARG A 333 -18.50 24.13 14.31
CA ARG A 333 -17.81 22.88 13.94
C ARG A 333 -18.82 21.74 13.82
N LEU A 334 -18.67 20.92 12.78
CA LEU A 334 -19.50 19.73 12.54
C LEU A 334 -18.60 18.51 12.44
N LEU A 335 -18.92 17.47 13.22
CA LEU A 335 -18.27 16.17 13.09
C LEU A 335 -19.29 15.15 12.58
N SER A 336 -18.97 14.51 11.46
CA SER A 336 -19.74 13.41 10.89
C SER A 336 -19.00 12.11 11.15
N ILE A 337 -19.67 11.11 11.72
CA ILE A 337 -19.10 9.79 12.01
C ILE A 337 -19.95 8.75 11.29
N GLU A 338 -19.35 7.99 10.38
CA GLU A 338 -19.97 6.85 9.73
C GLU A 338 -19.35 5.55 10.26
N ILE A 339 -20.17 4.64 10.76
CA ILE A 339 -19.76 3.30 11.19
C ILE A 339 -20.49 2.30 10.30
N ASP A 340 -19.74 1.49 9.57
CA ASP A 340 -20.20 0.42 8.69
C ASP A 340 -19.60 -0.91 9.14
N SER A 341 -20.32 -1.63 10.00
CA SER A 341 -19.92 -2.94 10.54
C SER A 341 -20.28 -4.11 9.61
N TYR A 342 -20.74 -3.85 8.37
CA TYR A 342 -21.14 -4.93 7.47
C TYR A 342 -19.95 -5.76 6.97
N ARG A 343 -19.95 -7.05 7.32
CA ARG A 343 -19.14 -8.08 6.65
C ARG A 343 -20.02 -8.84 5.65
N PRO A 344 -19.68 -8.87 4.35
CA PRO A 344 -20.20 -9.91 3.48
C PRO A 344 -19.62 -11.24 3.98
N ILE A 345 -20.43 -12.01 4.70
CA ILE A 345 -20.06 -13.36 5.10
C ILE A 345 -19.94 -14.16 3.80
N ARG A 346 -18.74 -14.60 3.45
CA ARG A 346 -18.56 -15.67 2.45
C ARG A 346 -19.04 -16.98 3.08
N SER A 347 -20.35 -17.14 3.24
CA SER A 347 -20.95 -18.39 3.65
C SER A 347 -20.76 -19.39 2.50
N GLY A 348 -20.14 -20.54 2.77
CA GLY A 348 -19.85 -21.61 1.82
C GLY A 348 -21.07 -22.36 1.26
N LEU A 349 -22.21 -21.69 1.12
CA LEU A 349 -23.38 -22.20 0.42
C LEU A 349 -23.71 -21.18 -0.67
N ALA A 350 -23.22 -21.47 -1.87
CA ALA A 350 -23.49 -20.69 -3.06
C ALA A 350 -25.00 -20.71 -3.34
N SER A 351 -25.65 -19.56 -3.20
CA SER A 351 -26.88 -19.30 -3.94
C SER A 351 -26.47 -18.87 -5.37
N PRO A 352 -27.11 -19.36 -6.44
CA PRO A 352 -26.63 -19.16 -7.82
C PRO A 352 -26.64 -17.71 -8.32
N ALA A 353 -27.18 -16.76 -7.54
CA ALA A 353 -27.46 -15.40 -8.00
C ALA A 353 -26.31 -14.38 -7.84
N ILE A 354 -25.15 -14.73 -7.24
CA ILE A 354 -24.10 -13.75 -6.89
C ILE A 354 -22.86 -13.83 -7.83
N VAL A 355 -22.84 -14.77 -8.78
CA VAL A 355 -21.68 -14.91 -9.71
C VAL A 355 -21.54 -13.68 -10.62
N ASP A 356 -22.65 -13.00 -10.96
CA ASP A 356 -22.63 -11.77 -11.75
C ASP A 356 -22.21 -10.50 -10.98
N GLU A 357 -22.30 -10.49 -9.65
CA GLU A 357 -21.80 -9.36 -8.84
C GLU A 357 -20.30 -9.47 -8.52
N LEU A 358 -19.77 -10.70 -8.48
CA LEU A 358 -18.33 -10.97 -8.30
C LEU A 358 -17.50 -10.61 -9.55
N SER A 359 -18.12 -10.63 -10.74
CA SER A 359 -17.44 -10.24 -11.99
C SER A 359 -17.31 -8.72 -12.10
N ARG A 360 -18.30 -7.92 -11.68
CA ARG A 360 -18.26 -6.46 -11.90
C ARG A 360 -17.27 -5.70 -11.02
N ASN A 361 -16.95 -6.20 -9.82
CA ASN A 361 -16.07 -5.49 -8.87
C ASN A 361 -14.64 -6.04 -8.80
N SER A 362 -14.33 -7.18 -9.41
CA SER A 362 -12.99 -7.80 -9.35
C SER A 362 -12.28 -7.97 -10.70
N MET A 363 -12.94 -7.61 -11.82
CA MET A 363 -12.38 -7.71 -13.18
C MET A 363 -11.13 -6.84 -13.42
N HIS A 364 -10.74 -5.95 -12.51
CA HIS A 364 -9.48 -5.21 -12.59
C HIS A 364 -8.35 -5.79 -11.74
N SER A 365 -8.62 -6.75 -10.85
CA SER A 365 -7.59 -7.39 -10.01
C SER A 365 -7.13 -8.76 -10.55
N ILE A 366 -7.96 -9.41 -11.38
CA ILE A 366 -7.68 -10.77 -11.88
C ILE A 366 -6.68 -10.76 -13.06
N ALA A 367 -6.58 -9.66 -13.81
CA ALA A 367 -5.65 -9.54 -14.94
C ALA A 367 -4.16 -9.60 -14.52
N MET A 368 -3.83 -9.38 -13.25
CA MET A 368 -2.45 -9.43 -12.73
C MET A 368 -1.95 -10.85 -12.41
N LEU A 369 -2.83 -11.85 -12.30
CA LEU A 369 -2.46 -13.19 -11.81
C LEU A 369 -2.16 -14.20 -12.93
N GLY A 370 -2.61 -13.93 -14.17
CA GLY A 370 -2.57 -14.90 -15.27
C GLY A 370 -1.19 -15.25 -15.83
N ARG A 371 -0.10 -14.57 -15.42
CA ARG A 371 1.26 -14.82 -15.96
C ARG A 371 2.36 -14.99 -14.89
N LEU A 372 2.00 -15.10 -13.60
CA LEU A 372 2.97 -15.28 -12.51
C LEU A 372 3.24 -16.75 -12.15
N TYR A 373 2.67 -17.72 -12.87
CA TYR A 373 2.95 -19.14 -12.69
C TYR A 373 4.02 -19.62 -13.70
N PRO A 374 5.09 -20.31 -13.27
CA PRO A 374 6.01 -20.99 -14.19
C PRO A 374 5.28 -22.11 -14.95
N GLU A 375 5.52 -22.24 -16.25
CA GLU A 375 4.92 -23.26 -17.14
C GLU A 375 5.39 -24.71 -16.85
N HIS A 376 6.19 -24.95 -15.82
CA HIS A 376 6.78 -26.26 -15.53
C HIS A 376 6.59 -26.65 -14.06
N ILE A 377 5.48 -27.32 -13.76
CA ILE A 377 5.30 -28.08 -12.51
C ILE A 377 5.50 -29.55 -12.87
N VAL A 378 6.59 -30.16 -12.38
CA VAL A 378 6.84 -31.61 -12.52
C VAL A 378 6.14 -32.32 -11.35
N SER A 379 5.20 -33.21 -11.67
CA SER A 379 4.54 -34.09 -10.70
C SER A 379 5.42 -35.31 -10.41
N LEU A 380 5.88 -35.48 -9.17
CA LEU A 380 6.52 -36.70 -8.69
C LEU A 380 5.52 -37.53 -7.88
N HIS A 381 5.23 -38.75 -8.33
CA HIS A 381 4.56 -39.79 -7.54
C HIS A 381 5.64 -40.68 -6.89
N CYS A 382 5.66 -40.76 -5.55
CA CYS A 382 6.42 -41.78 -4.84
C CYS A 382 5.45 -42.84 -4.32
N ASP A 383 5.51 -44.04 -4.88
CA ASP A 383 4.91 -45.24 -4.31
C ASP A 383 5.95 -45.90 -3.40
N ASN A 384 5.72 -45.91 -2.09
CA ASN A 384 6.53 -46.71 -1.17
C ASN A 384 5.67 -47.83 -0.56
N ALA A 385 6.22 -49.04 -0.69
CA ALA A 385 5.65 -50.32 -0.32
C ALA A 385 5.53 -50.51 1.21
N ILE A 386 4.55 -51.33 1.57
CA ILE A 386 4.17 -51.74 2.93
C ILE A 386 5.16 -52.79 3.45
N CYS A 387 5.79 -52.56 4.60
CA CYS A 387 6.36 -53.63 5.42
C CYS A 387 5.32 -54.06 6.47
N GLN A 388 4.88 -55.32 6.39
CA GLN A 388 4.03 -55.97 7.38
C GLN A 388 4.87 -56.43 8.58
N THR A 389 4.37 -56.20 9.79
CA THR A 389 4.65 -57.05 10.96
C THR A 389 3.34 -57.31 11.69
N SER A 390 3.10 -58.60 11.93
CA SER A 390 1.97 -59.23 12.59
C SER A 390 1.94 -58.98 14.10
N ASP A 391 0.76 -58.70 14.68
CA ASP A 391 0.11 -59.59 15.68
C ASP A 391 -1.10 -58.94 16.39
N GLN A 392 -2.17 -59.76 16.49
CA GLN A 392 -3.17 -59.92 17.55
C GLN A 392 -4.25 -58.82 17.86
N SER A 393 -5.45 -59.12 17.36
CA SER A 393 -6.81 -59.04 17.94
C SER A 393 -7.12 -58.12 19.14
N CYS A 394 -7.97 -57.08 18.91
CA CYS A 394 -9.30 -56.91 19.53
C CYS A 394 -10.03 -55.66 18.99
N SER A 395 -11.36 -55.70 19.08
CA SER A 395 -12.44 -54.90 18.47
C SER A 395 -12.38 -53.35 18.44
N GLU A 396 -12.95 -52.82 17.34
CA GLU A 396 -13.28 -51.43 16.88
C GLU A 396 -13.45 -50.26 17.89
N PRO A 397 -13.14 -49.00 17.51
CA PRO A 397 -13.92 -48.19 16.55
C PRO A 397 -13.14 -47.55 15.38
N GLU A 398 -13.89 -47.26 14.31
CA GLU A 398 -13.58 -46.50 13.09
C GLU A 398 -12.28 -45.65 13.11
N LYS A 399 -11.26 -46.14 12.38
CA LYS A 399 -10.01 -45.41 12.14
C LYS A 399 -10.13 -44.46 10.95
N TYR A 400 -9.72 -43.21 11.19
CA TYR A 400 -9.40 -42.20 10.19
C TYR A 400 -8.60 -42.76 9.02
N VAL A 401 -9.10 -42.60 7.79
CA VAL A 401 -8.36 -42.95 6.57
C VAL A 401 -7.47 -41.77 6.14
N GLU A 402 -6.18 -41.98 6.38
CA GLU A 402 -4.99 -41.31 5.85
C GLU A 402 -5.18 -40.38 4.62
N THR A 403 -4.92 -39.08 4.83
CA THR A 403 -4.75 -38.08 3.77
C THR A 403 -3.44 -38.33 3.01
N LYS A 404 -3.53 -38.76 1.74
CA LYS A 404 -2.38 -38.73 0.81
C LYS A 404 -1.88 -37.29 0.67
N LYS A 405 -0.63 -37.03 1.04
CA LYS A 405 0.05 -35.73 0.94
C LYS A 405 0.65 -35.59 -0.47
N LEU A 406 0.31 -34.50 -1.16
CA LEU A 406 0.96 -34.11 -2.42
C LEU A 406 2.00 -33.04 -2.09
N PHE A 407 3.26 -33.32 -2.41
CA PHE A 407 4.36 -32.39 -2.20
C PHE A 407 4.57 -31.57 -3.48
N LEU A 408 4.31 -30.26 -3.42
CA LEU A 408 4.72 -29.33 -4.46
C LEU A 408 6.11 -28.82 -4.10
N THR A 409 7.11 -29.18 -4.89
CA THR A 409 8.49 -28.71 -4.73
C THR A 409 8.76 -27.54 -5.66
N ASP A 410 9.09 -26.39 -5.06
CA ASP A 410 9.94 -25.37 -5.67
C ASP A 410 11.30 -25.48 -4.96
N GLN A 411 12.43 -25.22 -5.63
CA GLN A 411 13.80 -25.44 -5.11
C GLN A 411 14.15 -24.67 -3.81
N ALA A 412 13.20 -23.97 -3.19
CA ALA A 412 13.37 -23.30 -1.90
C ALA A 412 12.25 -23.52 -0.86
N SER A 413 11.18 -24.28 -1.14
CA SER A 413 10.16 -24.55 -0.09
C SER A 413 9.26 -25.75 -0.40
N VAL A 414 8.99 -26.56 0.64
CA VAL A 414 7.99 -27.62 0.61
C VAL A 414 6.66 -27.05 1.08
N ARG A 415 5.62 -27.09 0.25
CA ARG A 415 4.26 -26.64 0.60
C ARG A 415 3.34 -27.86 0.82
N MET A 416 2.56 -27.85 1.89
CA MET A 416 1.47 -28.80 2.12
C MET A 416 0.15 -28.22 1.61
N ALA A 417 -0.55 -28.94 0.72
CA ALA A 417 -1.92 -28.61 0.31
C ALA A 417 -2.90 -29.65 0.90
N ASN A 418 -4.00 -29.18 1.50
CA ASN A 418 -5.08 -30.04 1.96
C ASN A 418 -5.96 -30.41 0.76
N ILE A 419 -6.12 -31.70 0.48
CA ILE A 419 -7.00 -32.21 -0.59
C ILE A 419 -8.39 -32.46 0.00
N VAL A 420 -9.40 -31.79 -0.54
CA VAL A 420 -10.81 -32.13 -0.27
C VAL A 420 -11.25 -33.15 -1.33
N ARG A 421 -11.39 -34.42 -0.95
CA ARG A 421 -12.00 -35.43 -1.82
C ARG A 421 -13.53 -35.30 -1.78
N PRO A 422 -14.24 -35.47 -2.91
CA PRO A 422 -15.67 -35.75 -2.87
C PRO A 422 -15.91 -37.12 -2.21
N THR A 423 -16.98 -37.22 -1.43
CA THR A 423 -17.37 -38.36 -0.58
C THR A 423 -17.89 -39.59 -1.33
N SER A 424 -17.42 -39.87 -2.55
CA SER A 424 -17.82 -41.06 -3.29
C SER A 424 -16.62 -41.85 -3.80
N HIS A 425 -16.68 -43.17 -3.60
CA HIS A 425 -15.72 -44.14 -4.13
C HIS A 425 -15.54 -43.95 -5.63
N MET A 426 -14.39 -43.44 -6.06
CA MET A 426 -14.05 -43.20 -7.46
C MET A 426 -12.70 -43.85 -7.76
N LEU A 427 -12.68 -44.77 -8.73
CA LEU A 427 -11.50 -45.47 -9.22
C LEU A 427 -10.60 -44.52 -10.03
N SER A 428 -9.30 -44.79 -10.00
CA SER A 428 -8.21 -43.79 -10.11
C SER A 428 -7.80 -43.34 -11.52
N THR A 429 -8.59 -43.53 -12.57
CA THR A 429 -8.08 -43.37 -13.95
C THR A 429 -8.61 -42.18 -14.76
N ASP A 430 -9.60 -41.41 -14.31
CA ASP A 430 -10.21 -40.33 -15.13
C ASP A 430 -10.31 -38.95 -14.43
N LEU A 431 -9.26 -38.48 -13.77
CA LEU A 431 -9.27 -37.19 -13.04
C LEU A 431 -8.34 -36.15 -13.69
N ILE A 432 -8.91 -35.02 -14.11
CA ILE A 432 -8.15 -33.81 -14.44
C ILE A 432 -8.00 -32.98 -13.16
N THR A 433 -6.76 -32.57 -12.89
CA THR A 433 -6.39 -31.69 -11.78
C THR A 433 -6.46 -30.24 -12.22
N GLU A 434 -7.47 -29.50 -11.77
CA GLU A 434 -7.63 -28.08 -12.03
C GLU A 434 -7.22 -27.27 -10.79
N ILE A 435 -6.16 -26.46 -10.91
CA ILE A 435 -5.74 -25.56 -9.83
C ILE A 435 -6.62 -24.32 -9.89
N CYS A 436 -7.50 -24.16 -8.90
CA CYS A 436 -8.33 -22.97 -8.80
C CYS A 436 -7.50 -21.76 -8.35
N PRO A 437 -7.86 -20.53 -8.77
CA PRO A 437 -7.14 -19.28 -8.46
C PRO A 437 -7.14 -18.89 -6.97
N HIS A 438 -7.57 -19.78 -6.06
CA HIS A 438 -7.63 -19.61 -4.62
C HIS A 438 -6.78 -20.65 -3.87
N GLY A 439 -5.92 -21.41 -4.57
CA GLY A 439 -5.01 -22.39 -3.95
C GLY A 439 -5.64 -23.74 -3.63
N PHE A 440 -6.85 -24.02 -4.14
CA PHE A 440 -7.49 -25.34 -4.05
C PHE A 440 -7.22 -26.15 -5.31
N VAL A 441 -7.03 -27.45 -5.15
CA VAL A 441 -6.98 -28.41 -6.25
C VAL A 441 -8.37 -29.02 -6.43
N ARG A 442 -9.01 -28.76 -7.56
CA ARG A 442 -10.30 -29.33 -7.94
C ARG A 442 -10.05 -30.51 -8.87
N LEU A 443 -10.51 -31.70 -8.49
CA LEU A 443 -10.49 -32.87 -9.37
C LEU A 443 -11.79 -32.90 -10.16
N ARG A 444 -11.72 -32.86 -11.50
CA ARG A 444 -12.88 -33.04 -12.39
C ARG A 444 -12.80 -34.39 -13.09
N LYS A 445 -13.95 -35.02 -13.27
CA LYS A 445 -14.10 -36.22 -14.12
C LYS A 445 -13.94 -35.81 -15.59
N PHE A 446 -13.08 -36.51 -16.32
CA PHE A 446 -13.05 -36.39 -17.78
C PHE A 446 -14.32 -37.06 -18.33
N ILE A 447 -15.13 -36.32 -19.09
CA ILE A 447 -16.21 -36.88 -19.90
C ILE A 447 -15.82 -36.58 -21.34
N ALA A 448 -15.34 -37.59 -22.05
CA ALA A 448 -15.11 -37.49 -23.48
C ALA A 448 -16.48 -37.33 -24.17
N SER A 449 -16.61 -36.31 -25.02
CA SER A 449 -17.72 -36.13 -25.95
C SER A 449 -17.52 -36.95 -27.21
#